data_AF-A0A1M2VPH3-F1
#
_entry.id   AF-A0A1M2VPH3-F1
#
_cell.length_a   1.000
_cell.length_b   1.000
_cell.length_c   1.000
_cell.angle_alpha   90.00
_cell.angle_beta   90.00
_cell.angle_gamma   90.00
#
_symmetry.space_group_name_H-M   'P 1'
#
loop_
_entity.id
_entity.type
_entity.pdbx_description
1 polymer ?
#
loop_
_entity_poly.entity_id
_entity_poly.type
_entity_poly.pdbx_seq_one_letter_code
_entity_poly.pdbx_strand_id
1 'polypeptide(L)'
;MPVTTQSWVVTQRLPDLLFAADARDEPISLTAADYRALHWAWSEAIGDYTRRTVTKPGDKLVAFAAIAELFQRTWRAEYLAGLWRPTLLQDLLWATNYEGRAPRPERYRAPSWSWAAVDGHVVASLLDDWLGAGVGTAVQRCEVLECEVVPATPLLPLGKVLSGTLRLRAAMVKATWDPDAQLPVLYAALDRLEEATLTSPPATSPAPELTQIGCAYPDSTEDACEIWAVPVLWNKAEKYAAGLVITPAATEGVYRRVGCFHSPEPDEDPGRLVWMLEQKKQEIIII
;
A
#
# COMPACT_ATOMS: atom_id res chain seq x y z
N MET A 1 32.73 -26.45 29.10
CA MET A 1 31.61 -25.49 28.93
C MET A 1 31.61 -25.05 27.46
N PRO A 2 30.85 -25.70 26.56
CA PRO A 2 30.70 -25.20 25.22
C PRO A 2 29.58 -24.15 25.20
N VAL A 3 29.90 -22.98 24.64
CA VAL A 3 28.95 -21.91 24.34
C VAL A 3 28.12 -22.37 23.15
N THR A 4 26.83 -22.61 23.36
CA THR A 4 25.88 -22.90 22.29
C THR A 4 25.55 -21.60 21.58
N THR A 5 26.23 -21.32 20.47
CA THR A 5 25.84 -20.24 19.55
C THR A 5 24.63 -20.73 18.78
N GLN A 6 23.43 -20.35 19.22
CA GLN A 6 22.20 -20.61 18.48
C GLN A 6 22.14 -19.62 17.32
N SER A 7 22.67 -20.03 16.16
CA SER A 7 22.53 -19.31 14.91
C SER A 7 21.08 -19.42 14.43
N TRP A 8 20.30 -18.37 14.60
CA TRP A 8 18.98 -18.24 13.97
C TRP A 8 19.15 -17.97 12.48
N VAL A 9 19.41 -19.02 11.69
CA VAL A 9 19.10 -18.97 10.27
C VAL A 9 17.61 -19.28 10.18
N VAL A 10 16.77 -18.24 10.18
CA VAL A 10 15.40 -18.39 9.70
C VAL A 10 15.54 -18.70 8.23
N THR A 11 15.49 -19.98 7.87
CA THR A 11 15.35 -20.38 6.47
C THR A 11 14.02 -19.80 6.00
N GLN A 12 14.07 -18.72 5.21
CA GLN A 12 12.94 -18.21 4.45
C GLN A 12 12.45 -19.33 3.54
N ARG A 13 11.48 -20.11 4.04
CA ARG A 13 10.84 -21.20 3.31
C ARG A 13 9.39 -20.79 3.12
N LEU A 14 8.91 -20.93 1.89
CA LEU A 14 7.49 -20.79 1.57
C LEU A 14 6.65 -21.69 2.51
N PRO A 15 5.51 -21.20 3.05
CA PRO A 15 4.66 -22.00 3.93
C PRO A 15 4.31 -23.35 3.32
N ASP A 16 4.34 -24.42 4.13
CA ASP A 16 4.01 -25.78 3.66
C ASP A 16 2.58 -25.85 3.05
N LEU A 17 1.71 -24.94 3.47
CA LEU A 17 0.36 -24.74 2.95
C LEU A 17 0.31 -24.46 1.44
N LEU A 18 1.33 -23.83 0.86
CA LEU A 18 1.43 -23.60 -0.58
C LEU A 18 1.65 -24.90 -1.37
N PHE A 19 2.18 -25.93 -0.73
CA PHE A 19 2.44 -27.25 -1.34
C PHE A 19 1.36 -28.28 -0.99
N ALA A 20 0.49 -27.98 -0.02
CA ALA A 20 -0.61 -28.85 0.38
C ALA A 20 -1.83 -28.79 -0.56
N ALA A 21 -1.95 -27.73 -1.36
CA ALA A 21 -3.05 -27.52 -2.30
C ALA A 21 -3.07 -28.54 -3.44
N ASP A 22 -1.91 -29.03 -3.88
CA ASP A 22 -1.80 -30.02 -4.97
C ASP A 22 -2.28 -31.43 -4.55
N ALA A 23 -2.47 -31.68 -3.25
CA ALA A 23 -2.82 -33.00 -2.72
C ALA A 23 -4.33 -33.21 -2.46
N ARG A 24 -5.17 -32.18 -2.65
CA ARG A 24 -6.59 -32.23 -2.28
C ARG A 24 -7.49 -31.61 -3.35
N ASP A 25 -8.51 -32.34 -3.76
CA ASP A 25 -9.57 -31.82 -4.66
C ASP A 25 -10.50 -30.82 -3.93
N GLU A 26 -10.61 -30.92 -2.60
CA GLU A 26 -11.45 -30.03 -1.79
C GLU A 26 -10.77 -28.69 -1.41
N PRO A 27 -11.53 -27.59 -1.29
CA PRO A 27 -10.98 -26.30 -0.86
C PRO A 27 -10.36 -26.40 0.54
N ILE A 28 -9.12 -25.91 0.69
CA ILE A 28 -8.51 -25.78 2.00
C ILE A 28 -9.25 -24.68 2.78
N SER A 29 -9.79 -25.03 3.95
CA SER A 29 -10.33 -24.04 4.89
C SER A 29 -9.18 -23.34 5.60
N LEU A 30 -8.96 -22.06 5.29
CA LEU A 30 -7.87 -21.24 5.84
C LEU A 30 -8.29 -20.60 7.16
N THR A 31 -7.48 -20.79 8.21
CA THR A 31 -7.65 -20.07 9.48
C THR A 31 -7.10 -18.65 9.37
N ALA A 32 -7.44 -17.78 10.34
CA ALA A 32 -6.85 -16.43 10.40
C ALA A 32 -5.31 -16.45 10.52
N ALA A 33 -4.75 -17.49 11.17
CA ALA A 33 -3.30 -17.67 11.24
C ALA A 33 -2.71 -18.04 9.88
N ASP A 34 -3.40 -18.89 9.10
CA ASP A 34 -2.98 -19.25 7.74
C ASP A 34 -2.99 -18.04 6.81
N TYR A 35 -4.03 -17.20 6.87
CA TYR A 35 -4.08 -15.96 6.09
C TYR A 35 -2.92 -15.02 6.42
N ARG A 36 -2.57 -14.85 7.71
CA ARG A 36 -1.41 -14.05 8.11
C ARG A 36 -0.10 -14.64 7.59
N ALA A 37 0.08 -15.96 7.73
CA ALA A 37 1.29 -16.63 7.26
C ALA A 37 1.44 -16.55 5.73
N LEU A 38 0.34 -16.68 4.99
CA LEU A 38 0.32 -16.53 3.53
C LEU A 38 0.59 -15.08 3.10
N HIS A 39 -0.04 -14.09 3.75
CA HIS A 39 0.21 -12.67 3.47
C HIS A 39 1.67 -12.31 3.71
N TRP A 40 2.24 -12.75 4.84
CA TRP A 40 3.65 -12.57 5.15
C TRP A 40 4.55 -13.20 4.07
N ALA A 41 4.29 -14.46 3.71
CA ALA A 41 5.07 -15.15 2.70
C ALA A 41 4.98 -14.51 1.30
N TRP A 42 3.81 -13.96 0.96
CA TRP A 42 3.61 -13.20 -0.27
C TRP A 42 4.46 -11.92 -0.28
N SER A 43 4.41 -11.18 0.82
CA SER A 43 5.20 -9.95 1.02
C SER A 43 6.70 -10.21 0.93
N GLU A 44 7.20 -11.27 1.55
CA GLU A 44 8.60 -11.69 1.45
C GLU A 44 8.99 -12.09 0.03
N ALA A 45 8.14 -12.84 -0.67
CA ALA A 45 8.40 -13.24 -2.05
C ALA A 45 8.50 -12.03 -2.99
N ILE A 46 7.64 -11.01 -2.80
CA ILE A 46 7.72 -9.73 -3.52
C ILE A 46 9.03 -9.01 -3.16
N GLY A 47 9.36 -8.89 -1.88
CA GLY A 47 10.59 -8.22 -1.43
C GLY A 47 11.84 -8.84 -2.04
N ASP A 48 11.97 -10.16 -1.92
CA ASP A 48 13.06 -10.92 -2.51
C ASP A 48 13.16 -10.74 -4.02
N TYR A 49 12.02 -10.78 -4.72
CA TYR A 49 12.00 -10.60 -6.17
C TYR A 49 12.37 -9.17 -6.58
N THR A 50 11.80 -8.17 -5.93
CA THR A 50 12.01 -6.75 -6.26
C THR A 50 13.38 -6.22 -5.87
N ARG A 51 14.06 -6.87 -4.91
CA ARG A 51 15.48 -6.62 -4.60
C ARG A 51 16.43 -7.00 -5.74
N ARG A 52 15.99 -7.86 -6.67
CA ARG A 52 16.80 -8.33 -7.80
C ARG A 52 16.61 -7.42 -9.01
N THR A 53 17.63 -7.34 -9.86
CA THR A 53 17.57 -6.58 -11.11
C THR A 53 16.81 -7.37 -12.18
N VAL A 54 15.75 -6.77 -12.73
CA VAL A 54 14.97 -7.36 -13.84
C VAL A 54 15.59 -6.93 -15.18
N THR A 55 15.90 -7.89 -16.06
CA THR A 55 16.53 -7.62 -17.37
C THR A 55 15.56 -6.97 -18.37
N LYS A 56 14.27 -7.33 -18.32
CA LYS A 56 13.21 -6.77 -19.16
C LYS A 56 12.18 -6.08 -18.27
N PRO A 57 12.25 -4.75 -18.08
CA PRO A 57 11.40 -4.06 -17.11
C PRO A 57 9.91 -4.37 -17.29
N GLY A 58 9.41 -4.43 -18.53
CA GLY A 58 8.00 -4.72 -18.85
C GLY A 58 7.46 -6.09 -18.41
N ASP A 59 8.35 -7.04 -18.08
CA ASP A 59 7.96 -8.42 -17.78
C ASP A 59 7.84 -8.68 -16.26
N LYS A 60 7.81 -7.64 -15.41
CA LYS A 60 7.86 -7.78 -13.95
C LYS A 60 6.78 -8.72 -13.38
N LEU A 61 5.51 -8.55 -13.80
CA LEU A 61 4.41 -9.45 -13.41
C LEU A 61 4.51 -10.82 -14.09
N VAL A 62 4.90 -10.86 -15.37
CA VAL A 62 5.07 -12.11 -16.14
C VAL A 62 6.11 -13.03 -15.49
N ALA A 63 7.26 -12.48 -15.12
CA ALA A 63 8.33 -13.23 -14.47
C ALA A 63 7.98 -13.65 -13.03
N PHE A 64 6.98 -13.01 -12.40
CA PHE A 64 6.48 -13.39 -11.07
C PHE A 64 5.24 -14.30 -11.13
N ALA A 65 4.64 -14.50 -12.31
CA ALA A 65 3.36 -15.17 -12.48
C ALA A 65 3.37 -16.60 -11.92
N ALA A 66 4.46 -17.36 -12.10
CA ALA A 66 4.55 -18.73 -11.56
C ALA A 66 4.48 -18.77 -10.02
N ILE A 67 5.04 -17.77 -9.33
CA ILE A 67 4.89 -17.65 -7.88
C ILE A 67 3.45 -17.26 -7.55
N ALA A 68 2.88 -16.29 -8.27
CA ALA A 68 1.47 -15.92 -8.10
C ALA A 68 0.51 -17.11 -8.29
N GLU A 69 0.77 -18.01 -9.24
CA GLU A 69 -0.03 -19.23 -9.44
C GLU A 69 0.00 -20.16 -8.21
N LEU A 70 1.15 -20.32 -7.55
CA LEU A 70 1.26 -21.12 -6.34
C LEU A 70 0.36 -20.56 -5.23
N PHE A 71 0.40 -19.25 -5.03
CA PHE A 71 -0.46 -18.56 -4.06
C PHE A 71 -1.94 -18.62 -4.47
N GLN A 72 -2.26 -18.46 -5.76
CA GLN A 72 -3.64 -18.52 -6.25
C GLN A 72 -4.29 -19.88 -5.99
N ARG A 73 -3.53 -20.98 -6.12
CA ARG A 73 -4.04 -22.34 -5.86
C ARG A 73 -4.46 -22.52 -4.40
N THR A 74 -3.72 -21.91 -3.47
CA THR A 74 -4.04 -21.97 -2.04
C THR A 74 -5.11 -20.97 -1.64
N TRP A 75 -5.01 -19.70 -2.06
CA TRP A 75 -5.99 -18.66 -1.70
C TRP A 75 -7.33 -18.82 -2.43
N ARG A 76 -7.31 -19.40 -3.63
CA ARG A 76 -8.45 -19.44 -4.58
C ARG A 76 -9.11 -18.07 -4.74
N ALA A 77 -8.28 -17.03 -4.77
CA ALA A 77 -8.71 -15.64 -4.80
C ALA A 77 -8.39 -14.97 -6.14
N GLU A 78 -9.14 -13.91 -6.40
CA GLU A 78 -8.89 -13.02 -7.53
C GLU A 78 -7.56 -12.27 -7.33
N TYR A 79 -6.72 -12.32 -8.37
CA TYR A 79 -5.44 -11.64 -8.45
C TYR A 79 -5.58 -10.32 -9.19
N LEU A 80 -5.08 -9.25 -8.60
CA LEU A 80 -5.25 -7.87 -9.03
C LEU A 80 -3.88 -7.27 -9.29
N ALA A 81 -3.31 -7.58 -10.46
CA ALA A 81 -2.05 -7.01 -10.96
C ALA A 81 -0.90 -6.98 -9.92
N GLY A 82 -0.72 -8.00 -9.10
CA GLY A 82 0.29 -8.03 -8.04
C GLY A 82 -0.27 -8.06 -6.62
N LEU A 83 -1.56 -7.83 -6.44
CA LEU A 83 -2.25 -7.84 -5.14
C LEU A 83 -3.36 -8.88 -5.13
N TRP A 84 -3.93 -9.18 -3.95
CA TRP A 84 -4.99 -10.17 -3.79
C TRP A 84 -6.27 -9.54 -3.29
N ARG A 85 -7.42 -9.95 -3.86
CA ARG A 85 -8.73 -9.41 -3.45
C ARG A 85 -9.02 -9.51 -1.93
N PRO A 86 -8.70 -10.61 -1.21
CA PRO A 86 -8.99 -10.74 0.22
C PRO A 86 -8.15 -9.82 1.10
N THR A 87 -6.94 -9.47 0.68
CA THR A 87 -5.98 -8.64 1.42
C THR A 87 -5.72 -7.29 0.73
N LEU A 88 -6.55 -6.89 -0.24
CA LEU A 88 -6.28 -5.78 -1.14
C LEU A 88 -5.89 -4.49 -0.40
N LEU A 89 -6.57 -4.17 0.69
CA LEU A 89 -6.27 -2.95 1.46
C LEU A 89 -4.96 -3.03 2.24
N GLN A 90 -4.56 -4.21 2.71
CA GLN A 90 -3.25 -4.45 3.31
C GLN A 90 -2.16 -4.43 2.22
N ASP A 91 -2.37 -5.16 1.13
CA ASP A 91 -1.46 -5.24 0.00
C ASP A 91 -1.20 -3.86 -0.61
N LEU A 92 -2.17 -2.95 -0.60
CA LEU A 92 -2.01 -1.56 -1.05
C LEU A 92 -1.00 -0.76 -0.22
N LEU A 93 -0.59 -1.23 0.96
CA LEU A 93 0.30 -0.51 1.87
C LEU A 93 1.77 -0.90 1.73
N TRP A 94 2.14 -1.55 0.62
CA TRP A 94 3.55 -1.73 0.26
C TRP A 94 4.30 -0.39 0.22
N ALA A 95 5.61 -0.38 0.47
CA ALA A 95 6.47 0.79 0.36
C ALA A 95 7.78 0.43 -0.35
N THR A 96 8.51 1.42 -0.84
CA THR A 96 9.89 1.21 -1.32
C THR A 96 10.91 1.65 -0.29
N ASN A 97 12.04 0.94 -0.21
CA ASN A 97 13.16 1.40 0.62
C ASN A 97 13.73 2.73 0.08
N TYR A 98 14.03 3.67 0.98
CA TYR A 98 14.49 5.03 0.65
C TYR A 98 15.73 5.03 -0.25
N GLU A 99 16.73 4.21 0.08
CA GLU A 99 18.04 4.18 -0.60
C GLU A 99 18.00 3.57 -2.02
N GLY A 100 16.88 2.95 -2.42
CA GLY A 100 16.77 2.18 -3.66
C GLY A 100 15.72 2.67 -4.64
N ARG A 101 15.18 3.88 -4.46
CA ARG A 101 14.16 4.43 -5.34
C ARG A 101 14.72 4.72 -6.73
N ALA A 102 13.96 4.31 -7.74
CA ALA A 102 14.24 4.59 -9.13
C ALA A 102 13.18 5.55 -9.70
N PRO A 103 13.43 6.22 -10.83
CA PRO A 103 12.37 6.86 -11.58
C PRO A 103 11.34 5.83 -12.02
N ARG A 104 10.07 6.25 -12.13
CA ARG A 104 9.03 5.37 -12.66
C ARG A 104 9.34 4.96 -14.11
N PRO A 105 9.05 3.72 -14.52
CA PRO A 105 9.23 3.30 -15.91
C PRO A 105 8.48 4.21 -16.90
N GLU A 106 9.13 4.56 -18.02
CA GLU A 106 8.54 5.41 -19.07
C GLU A 106 7.31 4.79 -19.74
N ARG A 107 7.24 3.45 -19.78
CA ARG A 107 6.15 2.70 -20.41
C ARG A 107 5.27 2.05 -19.37
N TYR A 108 3.97 2.08 -19.61
CA TYR A 108 3.00 1.39 -18.77
C TYR A 108 3.34 -0.12 -18.66
N ARG A 109 3.30 -0.62 -17.43
CA ARG A 109 3.56 -2.02 -17.07
C ARG A 109 2.49 -2.60 -16.14
N ALA A 110 2.03 -1.78 -15.20
CA ALA A 110 1.07 -2.12 -14.16
C ALA A 110 0.40 -0.83 -13.67
N PRO A 111 -0.81 -0.90 -13.09
CA PRO A 111 -1.48 0.27 -12.52
C PRO A 111 -0.69 0.84 -11.34
N SER A 112 -0.77 2.16 -11.07
CA SER A 112 0.16 2.82 -10.13
C SER A 112 0.11 2.26 -8.70
N TRP A 113 -1.03 1.68 -8.30
CA TRP A 113 -1.24 1.04 -7.00
C TRP A 113 -0.59 -0.35 -6.86
N SER A 114 -0.08 -0.93 -7.95
CA SER A 114 0.67 -2.19 -7.94
C SER A 114 2.15 -1.96 -7.63
N TRP A 115 2.75 -2.83 -6.82
CA TRP A 115 4.20 -2.87 -6.58
C TRP A 115 5.00 -3.11 -7.87
N ALA A 116 4.36 -3.66 -8.91
CA ALA A 116 4.97 -3.83 -10.20
C ALA A 116 5.02 -2.54 -11.01
N ALA A 117 4.42 -1.43 -10.57
CA ALA A 117 4.44 -0.16 -11.31
C ALA A 117 5.72 0.65 -11.14
N VAL A 118 6.58 0.28 -10.19
CA VAL A 118 7.86 0.95 -9.88
C VAL A 118 9.02 -0.03 -9.89
N ASP A 119 10.25 0.49 -9.92
CA ASP A 119 11.48 -0.29 -9.74
C ASP A 119 12.11 0.03 -8.39
N GLY A 120 12.93 -0.88 -7.87
CA GLY A 120 13.49 -0.80 -6.52
C GLY A 120 12.94 -1.86 -5.57
N HIS A 121 13.53 -1.93 -4.37
CA HIS A 121 13.17 -2.90 -3.34
C HIS A 121 11.86 -2.51 -2.66
N VAL A 122 10.85 -3.37 -2.78
CA VAL A 122 9.53 -3.21 -2.17
C VAL A 122 9.48 -3.96 -0.85
N VAL A 123 8.89 -3.35 0.17
CA VAL A 123 8.58 -3.96 1.47
C VAL A 123 7.07 -3.89 1.68
N ALA A 124 6.41 -5.05 1.78
CA ALA A 124 4.95 -5.14 1.76
C ALA A 124 4.30 -5.39 3.14
N SER A 125 5.10 -5.66 4.18
CA SER A 125 4.61 -6.02 5.53
C SER A 125 4.87 -4.98 6.62
N LEU A 126 5.38 -3.78 6.29
CA LEU A 126 5.86 -2.80 7.27
C LEU A 126 4.82 -2.39 8.34
N LEU A 127 3.53 -2.52 8.04
CA LEU A 127 2.44 -1.90 8.81
C LEU A 127 1.55 -2.93 9.51
N ASP A 128 1.74 -4.23 9.27
CA ASP A 128 0.90 -5.30 9.82
C ASP A 128 0.98 -5.39 11.35
N ASP A 129 2.19 -5.23 11.90
CA ASP A 129 2.42 -5.27 13.35
C ASP A 129 1.81 -4.06 14.05
N TRP A 130 1.92 -2.87 13.45
CA TRP A 130 1.44 -1.60 14.00
C TRP A 130 -0.09 -1.43 13.94
N LEU A 131 -0.74 -2.04 12.96
CA LEU A 131 -2.22 -2.04 12.88
C LEU A 131 -2.87 -2.96 13.93
N GLY A 132 -2.09 -3.75 14.68
CA GLY A 132 -2.59 -4.62 15.73
C GLY A 132 -3.27 -5.89 15.20
N ALA A 133 -2.79 -6.45 14.07
CA ALA A 133 -3.39 -7.62 13.41
C ALA A 133 -3.47 -8.92 14.26
N GLY A 134 -2.99 -8.88 15.50
CA GLY A 134 -3.11 -9.95 16.50
C GLY A 134 -4.23 -9.79 17.54
N VAL A 135 -4.86 -8.61 17.69
CA VAL A 135 -5.77 -8.34 18.83
C VAL A 135 -7.02 -7.56 18.40
N GLY A 136 -8.06 -8.28 17.97
CA GLY A 136 -9.45 -7.80 17.96
C GLY A 136 -9.96 -7.09 16.70
N THR A 137 -11.28 -6.95 16.63
CA THR A 137 -12.10 -6.40 15.52
C THR A 137 -12.04 -4.87 15.36
N ALA A 138 -11.02 -4.21 15.93
CA ALA A 138 -10.97 -2.75 16.05
C ALA A 138 -10.43 -2.03 14.79
N VAL A 139 -9.83 -2.76 13.85
CA VAL A 139 -9.30 -2.19 12.60
C VAL A 139 -10.45 -1.75 11.70
N GLN A 140 -10.45 -0.47 11.37
CA GLN A 140 -11.36 0.16 10.42
C GLN A 140 -10.64 0.38 9.08
N ARG A 141 -11.43 0.57 8.02
CA ARG A 141 -10.92 0.62 6.65
C ARG A 141 -11.75 1.52 5.74
N CYS A 142 -11.14 2.00 4.67
CA CYS A 142 -11.87 2.59 3.56
C CYS A 142 -12.69 1.53 2.81
N GLU A 143 -13.64 1.96 1.99
CA GLU A 143 -14.51 1.05 1.23
C GLU A 143 -13.95 0.89 -0.18
N VAL A 144 -13.68 -0.36 -0.59
CA VAL A 144 -13.37 -0.69 -1.99
C VAL A 144 -14.70 -0.81 -2.73
N LEU A 145 -14.97 0.12 -3.64
CA LEU A 145 -16.16 0.09 -4.49
C LEU A 145 -15.96 -0.88 -5.64
N GLU A 146 -14.79 -0.84 -6.28
CA GLU A 146 -14.48 -1.61 -7.48
C GLU A 146 -12.96 -1.72 -7.65
N CYS A 147 -12.48 -2.86 -8.15
CA CYS A 147 -11.10 -3.03 -8.56
C CYS A 147 -11.08 -3.93 -9.79
N GLU A 148 -10.65 -3.37 -10.91
CA GLU A 148 -10.63 -4.04 -12.21
C GLU A 148 -9.21 -4.12 -12.74
N VAL A 149 -8.87 -5.24 -13.38
CA VAL A 149 -7.61 -5.44 -14.07
C VAL A 149 -7.88 -6.11 -15.40
N VAL A 150 -7.30 -5.57 -16.47
CA VAL A 150 -7.42 -6.14 -17.81
C VAL A 150 -6.11 -6.86 -18.16
N PRO A 151 -6.08 -8.21 -18.20
CA PRO A 151 -4.89 -8.94 -18.61
C PRO A 151 -4.61 -8.73 -20.10
N ALA A 152 -3.33 -8.73 -20.49
CA ALA A 152 -2.91 -8.62 -21.87
C ALA A 152 -3.27 -9.84 -22.72
N THR A 153 -3.42 -11.00 -22.08
CA THR A 153 -3.87 -12.24 -22.71
C THR A 153 -4.59 -13.12 -21.69
N PRO A 154 -5.72 -13.76 -22.06
CA PRO A 154 -6.40 -14.69 -21.18
C PRO A 154 -5.57 -15.95 -20.89
N LEU A 155 -4.54 -16.24 -21.68
CA LEU A 155 -3.64 -17.38 -21.47
C LEU A 155 -2.66 -17.19 -20.31
N LEU A 156 -2.44 -15.94 -19.88
CA LEU A 156 -1.56 -15.60 -18.77
C LEU A 156 -2.22 -14.52 -17.90
N PRO A 157 -3.31 -14.86 -17.18
CA PRO A 157 -4.15 -13.89 -16.48
C PRO A 157 -3.44 -13.21 -15.29
N LEU A 158 -2.38 -13.83 -14.76
CA LEU A 158 -1.57 -13.31 -13.64
C LEU A 158 -0.33 -12.53 -14.10
N GLY A 159 -0.12 -12.42 -15.42
CA GLY A 159 1.06 -11.82 -15.99
C GLY A 159 0.85 -10.36 -16.37
N LYS A 160 1.19 -10.04 -17.63
CA LYS A 160 1.12 -8.66 -18.15
C LYS A 160 -0.32 -8.16 -18.17
N VAL A 161 -0.50 -6.90 -17.80
CA VAL A 161 -1.79 -6.20 -17.80
C VAL A 161 -1.79 -5.04 -18.79
N LEU A 162 -2.96 -4.69 -19.32
CA LEU A 162 -3.19 -3.55 -20.22
C LEU A 162 -3.68 -2.31 -19.46
N SER A 163 -4.45 -2.53 -18.40
CA SER A 163 -4.96 -1.49 -17.52
C SER A 163 -5.33 -2.07 -16.15
N GLY A 164 -5.47 -1.20 -15.17
CA GLY A 164 -6.10 -1.52 -13.90
C GLY A 164 -6.67 -0.26 -13.25
N THR A 165 -7.82 -0.39 -12.62
CA THR A 165 -8.54 0.72 -11.99
C THR A 165 -8.95 0.30 -10.58
N LEU A 166 -8.69 1.15 -9.60
CA LEU A 166 -9.13 0.98 -8.23
C LEU A 166 -10.04 2.14 -7.84
N ARG A 167 -11.27 1.84 -7.42
CA ARG A 167 -12.24 2.83 -6.94
C ARG A 167 -12.46 2.65 -5.45
N LEU A 168 -12.14 3.69 -4.69
CA LEU A 168 -12.29 3.73 -3.25
C LEU A 168 -13.33 4.78 -2.86
N ARG A 169 -14.06 4.52 -1.77
CA ARG A 169 -14.74 5.56 -1.01
C ARG A 169 -13.94 5.83 0.26
N ALA A 170 -13.28 6.98 0.29
CA ALA A 170 -12.36 7.36 1.35
C ALA A 170 -12.39 8.87 1.60
N ALA A 171 -11.92 9.27 2.78
CA ALA A 171 -11.53 10.65 3.04
C ALA A 171 -10.18 10.91 2.36
N MET A 172 -9.93 12.16 1.96
CA MET A 172 -8.61 12.60 1.51
C MET A 172 -8.34 14.04 1.93
N VAL A 173 -7.10 14.34 2.29
CA VAL A 173 -6.67 15.70 2.65
C VAL A 173 -5.49 16.11 1.77
N LYS A 174 -5.47 17.37 1.34
CA LYS A 174 -4.34 17.91 0.59
C LYS A 174 -3.13 17.96 1.51
N ALA A 175 -2.02 17.43 1.04
CA ALA A 175 -0.82 17.26 1.83
C ALA A 175 0.41 17.80 1.09
N THR A 176 1.52 17.90 1.81
CA THR A 176 2.84 18.26 1.28
C THR A 176 3.90 17.42 1.97
N TRP A 177 4.90 16.99 1.22
CA TRP A 177 6.08 16.31 1.73
C TRP A 177 7.34 16.97 1.19
N ASP A 178 8.50 16.61 1.73
CA ASP A 178 9.79 16.81 1.08
C ASP A 178 10.32 15.42 0.70
N PRO A 179 10.35 15.06 -0.60
CA PRO A 179 10.78 13.73 -1.03
C PRO A 179 12.29 13.50 -0.84
N ASP A 180 13.07 14.59 -0.76
CA ASP A 180 14.52 14.59 -0.60
C ASP A 180 14.96 14.65 0.87
N ALA A 181 14.05 14.99 1.79
CA ALA A 181 14.32 14.98 3.22
C ALA A 181 14.79 13.60 3.69
N GLN A 182 15.80 13.59 4.58
CA GLN A 182 16.25 12.36 5.24
C GLN A 182 15.15 11.76 6.14
N LEU A 183 14.27 12.61 6.67
CA LEU A 183 13.11 12.18 7.45
C LEU A 183 11.86 12.28 6.57
N PRO A 184 11.16 11.17 6.34
CA PRO A 184 10.02 11.12 5.44
C PRO A 184 8.78 11.75 6.08
N VAL A 185 8.69 13.07 6.26
CA VAL A 185 7.58 13.71 7.00
C VAL A 185 6.48 14.18 6.05
N LEU A 186 5.22 13.98 6.45
CA LEU A 186 4.03 14.41 5.73
C LEU A 186 3.28 15.48 6.52
N TYR A 187 2.90 16.56 5.83
CA TYR A 187 2.20 17.71 6.42
C TYR A 187 0.87 17.98 5.72
N ALA A 188 -0.09 18.55 6.45
CA ALA A 188 -1.34 19.06 5.90
C ALA A 188 -1.81 20.30 6.68
N ALA A 189 -2.57 21.18 6.02
CA ALA A 189 -3.22 22.31 6.66
C ALA A 189 -4.60 21.88 7.18
N LEU A 190 -4.73 21.57 8.47
CA LEU A 190 -5.95 21.01 9.05
C LEU A 190 -6.95 22.08 9.51
N ASP A 191 -6.49 23.27 9.88
CA ASP A 191 -7.31 24.33 10.50
C ASP A 191 -8.44 24.86 9.59
N ARG A 192 -8.31 24.72 8.26
CA ARG A 192 -9.37 25.09 7.30
C ARG A 192 -10.53 24.09 7.22
N LEU A 193 -10.41 22.92 7.84
CA LEU A 193 -11.45 21.90 7.82
C LEU A 193 -12.59 22.27 8.79
N GLU A 194 -12.28 23.01 9.86
CA GLU A 194 -13.26 23.51 10.82
C GLU A 194 -13.98 24.79 10.34
N GLU A 195 -13.27 25.69 9.63
CA GLU A 195 -13.79 27.01 9.24
C GLU A 195 -14.58 27.03 7.91
N ALA A 196 -14.65 25.93 7.16
CA ALA A 196 -15.32 25.87 5.85
C ALA A 196 -16.86 26.09 5.90
N THR A 197 -17.43 26.37 7.07
CA THR A 197 -18.85 26.74 7.24
C THR A 197 -19.12 28.24 7.31
N LEU A 198 -18.13 29.12 7.48
CA LEU A 198 -18.38 30.56 7.68
C LEU A 198 -17.34 31.47 7.00
N THR A 199 -17.72 31.98 5.81
CA THR A 199 -17.15 33.17 5.13
C THR A 199 -15.71 33.09 4.59
N SER A 200 -15.49 33.75 3.46
CA SER A 200 -14.19 33.86 2.77
C SER A 200 -13.13 34.57 3.64
N PRO A 201 -11.89 34.05 3.74
CA PRO A 201 -10.86 34.65 4.56
C PRO A 201 -10.31 35.96 3.96
N PRO A 202 -9.91 36.94 4.79
CA PRO A 202 -9.31 38.19 4.34
C PRO A 202 -7.91 37.99 3.73
N ALA A 203 -7.52 38.90 2.82
CA ALA A 203 -6.29 38.84 2.00
C ALA A 203 -4.95 38.90 2.78
N THR A 204 -4.99 38.97 4.11
CA THR A 204 -3.83 39.09 5.02
C THR A 204 -3.71 37.93 6.02
N SER A 205 -4.41 36.81 5.79
CA SER A 205 -4.25 35.62 6.64
C SER A 205 -2.78 35.16 6.65
N PRO A 206 -2.21 34.81 7.82
CA PRO A 206 -0.90 34.20 7.90
C PRO A 206 -0.84 32.93 7.05
N ALA A 207 0.36 32.56 6.61
CA ALA A 207 0.58 31.30 5.91
C ALA A 207 -0.03 30.15 6.74
N PRO A 208 -0.72 29.18 6.10
CA PRO A 208 -1.42 28.11 6.82
C PRO A 208 -0.42 27.37 7.72
N GLU A 209 -0.78 27.18 8.99
CA GLU A 209 0.02 26.36 9.89
C GLU A 209 -0.06 24.91 9.39
N LEU A 210 1.10 24.37 9.01
CA LEU A 210 1.19 23.00 8.52
C LEU A 210 1.34 22.06 9.71
N THR A 211 0.35 21.18 9.89
CA THR A 211 0.40 20.13 10.90
C THR A 211 1.08 18.90 10.32
N GLN A 212 2.00 18.28 11.07
CA GLN A 212 2.54 16.97 10.72
C GLN A 212 1.46 15.91 10.91
N ILE A 213 1.13 15.18 9.84
CA ILE A 213 0.09 14.15 9.82
C ILE A 213 0.64 12.72 9.69
N GLY A 214 1.96 12.55 9.50
CA GLY A 214 2.56 11.22 9.41
C GLY A 214 3.94 11.19 8.81
N CYS A 215 4.37 9.97 8.47
CA CYS A 215 5.57 9.72 7.70
C CYS A 215 5.20 9.15 6.33
N ALA A 216 5.73 9.71 5.25
CA ALA A 216 5.41 9.33 3.88
C ALA A 216 6.57 8.73 3.11
N TYR A 217 6.30 7.65 2.39
CA TYR A 217 7.27 6.86 1.65
C TYR A 217 6.95 7.01 0.15
N PRO A 218 7.62 7.92 -0.58
CA PRO A 218 7.51 8.01 -2.02
C PRO A 218 7.87 6.69 -2.69
N ASP A 219 7.08 6.28 -3.69
CA ASP A 219 7.29 5.03 -4.44
C ASP A 219 8.45 5.12 -5.46
N SER A 220 8.84 6.34 -5.85
CA SER A 220 9.83 6.60 -6.90
C SER A 220 10.50 7.96 -6.71
N THR A 221 11.42 8.33 -7.60
CA THR A 221 12.05 9.66 -7.63
C THR A 221 11.25 10.69 -8.46
N GLU A 222 10.02 10.39 -8.85
CA GLU A 222 9.14 11.36 -9.51
C GLU A 222 8.81 12.51 -8.54
N ASP A 223 8.92 13.75 -9.01
CA ASP A 223 8.42 14.90 -8.27
C ASP A 223 6.88 14.96 -8.38
N ALA A 224 6.22 15.13 -7.25
CA ALA A 224 4.77 15.22 -7.15
C ALA A 224 4.43 16.52 -6.41
N CYS A 225 4.22 17.59 -7.17
CA CYS A 225 3.99 18.93 -6.61
C CYS A 225 2.65 19.05 -5.88
N GLU A 226 1.63 18.29 -6.31
CA GLU A 226 0.33 18.23 -5.64
C GLU A 226 0.03 16.81 -5.21
N ILE A 227 -0.10 16.60 -3.90
CA ILE A 227 -0.38 15.31 -3.30
C ILE A 227 -1.56 15.36 -2.32
N TRP A 228 -2.14 14.20 -2.11
CA TRP A 228 -3.22 13.97 -1.18
C TRP A 228 -2.95 12.73 -0.36
N ALA A 229 -3.21 12.81 0.95
CA ALA A 229 -3.17 11.67 1.85
C ALA A 229 -4.55 11.01 1.93
N VAL A 230 -4.60 9.71 1.66
CA VAL A 230 -5.82 8.89 1.67
C VAL A 230 -5.67 7.75 2.67
N PRO A 231 -6.30 7.84 3.85
CA PRO A 231 -6.36 6.73 4.78
C PRO A 231 -6.96 5.46 4.17
N VAL A 232 -6.29 4.32 4.39
CA VAL A 232 -6.76 3.02 3.90
C VAL A 232 -7.11 2.08 5.05
N LEU A 233 -6.24 1.95 6.04
CA LEU A 233 -6.46 1.17 7.27
C LEU A 233 -6.15 2.03 8.50
N TRP A 234 -6.94 1.90 9.55
CA TRP A 234 -6.63 2.55 10.82
C TRP A 234 -7.21 1.78 12.01
N ASN A 235 -6.52 1.88 13.14
CA ASN A 235 -6.94 1.30 14.40
C ASN A 235 -7.07 2.44 15.43
N LYS A 236 -8.31 2.72 15.84
CA LYS A 236 -8.61 3.79 16.81
C LYS A 236 -8.04 3.50 18.20
N ALA A 237 -7.94 2.23 18.59
CA ALA A 237 -7.42 1.85 19.89
C ALA A 237 -5.91 2.07 19.95
N GLU A 238 -5.21 1.63 18.91
CA GLU A 238 -3.75 1.79 18.76
C GLU A 238 -3.36 3.21 18.30
N LYS A 239 -4.34 4.07 17.99
CA LYS A 239 -4.12 5.41 17.42
C LYS A 239 -3.15 5.39 16.23
N TYR A 240 -3.31 4.40 15.38
CA TYR A 240 -2.45 4.18 14.22
C TYR A 240 -3.26 4.17 12.93
N ALA A 241 -2.73 4.79 11.88
CA ALA A 241 -3.31 4.76 10.56
C ALA A 241 -2.25 4.59 9.48
N ALA A 242 -2.65 3.97 8.38
CA ALA A 242 -1.84 3.85 7.18
C ALA A 242 -2.70 4.13 5.94
N GLY A 243 -2.07 4.66 4.91
CA GLY A 243 -2.77 5.09 3.72
C GLY A 243 -1.88 5.29 2.52
N LEU A 244 -2.51 5.75 1.44
CA LEU A 244 -1.86 6.06 0.18
C LEU A 244 -1.56 7.56 0.11
N VAL A 245 -0.48 7.88 -0.60
CA VAL A 245 -0.25 9.22 -1.11
C VAL A 245 -0.50 9.19 -2.61
N ILE A 246 -1.39 10.07 -3.08
CA ILE A 246 -1.82 10.12 -4.47
C ILE A 246 -1.63 11.52 -5.05
N THR A 247 -1.44 11.60 -6.36
CA THR A 247 -1.37 12.85 -7.13
C THR A 247 -2.42 12.83 -8.24
N PRO A 248 -3.00 13.98 -8.64
CA PRO A 248 -3.92 14.04 -9.77
C PRO A 248 -3.31 13.46 -11.05
N ALA A 249 -4.12 12.72 -11.82
CA ALA A 249 -3.77 12.29 -13.17
C ALA A 249 -4.23 13.32 -14.21
N ALA A 250 -4.00 13.03 -15.50
CA ALA A 250 -4.43 13.91 -16.59
C ALA A 250 -5.97 14.08 -16.68
N THR A 251 -6.71 13.08 -16.23
CA THR A 251 -8.18 13.11 -16.20
C THR A 251 -8.65 13.62 -14.84
N GLU A 252 -9.55 14.59 -14.84
CA GLU A 252 -10.15 15.13 -13.61
C GLU A 252 -10.82 14.03 -12.78
N GLY A 253 -10.62 14.05 -11.47
CA GLY A 253 -11.15 13.05 -10.54
C GLY A 253 -10.44 11.69 -10.58
N VAL A 254 -9.42 11.54 -11.42
CA VAL A 254 -8.55 10.35 -11.49
C VAL A 254 -7.19 10.69 -10.92
N TYR A 255 -6.60 9.73 -10.20
CA TYR A 255 -5.35 9.91 -9.47
C TYR A 255 -4.38 8.78 -9.79
N ARG A 256 -3.11 9.02 -9.51
CA ARG A 256 -2.06 7.99 -9.45
C ARG A 256 -1.50 7.93 -8.05
N ARG A 257 -1.19 6.74 -7.58
CA ARG A 257 -0.39 6.54 -6.38
C ARG A 257 1.05 6.99 -6.65
N VAL A 258 1.60 7.73 -5.68
CA VAL A 258 3.00 8.18 -5.65
C VAL A 258 3.73 7.79 -4.37
N GLY A 259 3.03 7.23 -3.38
CA GLY A 259 3.62 6.75 -2.14
C GLY A 259 2.60 6.10 -1.23
N CYS A 260 3.05 5.72 -0.04
CA CYS A 260 2.19 5.41 1.09
C CYS A 260 2.59 6.28 2.29
N PHE A 261 1.77 6.29 3.33
CA PHE A 261 2.12 6.93 4.60
C PHE A 261 1.61 6.11 5.77
N HIS A 262 2.21 6.34 6.93
CA HIS A 262 1.61 5.98 8.21
C HIS A 262 1.53 7.20 9.12
N SER A 263 0.60 7.18 10.07
CA SER A 263 0.50 8.21 11.09
C SER A 263 1.74 8.20 12.00
N PRO A 264 2.01 9.30 12.72
CA PRO A 264 3.07 9.32 13.72
C PRO A 264 2.81 8.27 14.81
N GLU A 265 3.84 7.97 15.60
CA GLU A 265 3.71 7.01 16.69
C GLU A 265 2.69 7.50 17.75
N PRO A 266 1.97 6.59 18.42
CA PRO A 266 0.84 6.95 19.30
C PRO A 266 1.18 7.92 20.44
N ASP A 267 2.45 7.93 20.86
CA ASP A 267 2.99 8.74 21.95
C ASP A 267 3.21 10.21 21.55
N GLU A 268 3.19 10.53 20.25
CA GLU A 268 3.57 11.85 19.76
C GLU A 268 2.43 12.87 19.79
N ASP A 269 1.15 12.46 19.61
CA ASP A 269 -0.05 13.29 19.80
C ASP A 269 -1.36 12.51 19.49
N PRO A 270 -2.26 12.27 20.47
CA PRO A 270 -3.48 11.50 20.27
C PRO A 270 -4.58 12.19 19.44
N GLY A 271 -4.49 13.49 19.16
CA GLY A 271 -5.46 14.24 18.36
C GLY A 271 -5.24 14.16 16.85
N ARG A 272 -4.09 13.68 16.38
CA ARG A 272 -3.67 13.79 14.97
C ARG A 272 -4.41 12.90 13.98
N LEU A 273 -5.22 11.95 14.44
CA LEU A 273 -6.07 11.13 13.56
C LEU A 273 -7.49 11.67 13.40
N VAL A 274 -7.87 12.72 14.15
CA VAL A 274 -9.24 13.27 14.16
C VAL A 274 -9.65 13.74 12.78
N TRP A 275 -8.74 14.41 12.04
CA TRP A 275 -9.03 14.89 10.69
C TRP A 275 -9.59 13.78 9.79
N MET A 276 -9.05 12.57 9.88
CA MET A 276 -9.46 11.43 9.05
C MET A 276 -10.90 10.99 9.30
N LEU A 277 -11.38 11.15 10.53
CA LEU A 277 -12.70 10.71 10.96
C LEU A 277 -13.79 11.72 10.64
N GLU A 278 -13.42 12.99 10.54
CA GLU A 278 -14.34 14.12 10.33
C GLU A 278 -14.44 14.52 8.86
N GLN A 279 -13.47 14.14 8.04
CA GLN A 279 -13.51 14.41 6.60
C GLN A 279 -14.67 13.70 5.90
N LYS A 280 -15.35 14.45 5.03
CA LYS A 280 -16.34 13.88 4.12
C LYS A 280 -15.67 12.88 3.18
N LYS A 281 -16.19 11.67 3.15
CA LYS A 281 -15.73 10.64 2.21
C LYS A 281 -16.22 10.95 0.81
N GLN A 282 -15.38 10.69 -0.17
CA GLN A 282 -15.68 10.82 -1.59
C GLN A 282 -15.17 9.64 -2.39
N GLU A 283 -15.61 9.53 -3.65
CA GLU A 283 -15.10 8.51 -4.57
C GLU A 283 -13.76 8.96 -5.15
N ILE A 284 -12.78 8.07 -5.11
CA ILE A 284 -11.43 8.29 -5.60
C ILE A 284 -11.13 7.17 -6.59
N ILE A 285 -10.71 7.53 -7.80
CA ILE A 285 -10.31 6.58 -8.84
C ILE A 285 -8.80 6.62 -8.96
N ILE A 286 -8.13 5.49 -8.76
CA ILE A 286 -6.67 5.35 -8.85
C ILE A 286 -6.35 4.40 -10.02
N ILE A 287 -5.47 4.84 -10.92
CA ILE A 287 -5.05 4.11 -12.13
C ILE A 287 -3.58 3.72 -12.08
#